data_AF-A0A821HPJ1-F1
#
_entry.id   AF-A0A821HPJ1-F1
#
_cell.length_a   1.000
_cell.length_b   1.000
_cell.length_c   1.000
_cell.angle_alpha   90.00
_cell.angle_beta   90.00
_cell.angle_gamma   90.00
#
_symmetry.space_group_name_H-M   'P 1'
#
loop_
_entity.id
_entity.type
_entity.pdbx_description
1 polymer ?
#
loop_
_entity_poly.entity_id
_entity_poly.type
_entity_poly.pdbx_seq_one_letter_code
_entity_poly.pdbx_strand_id
1 'polypeptide(L)'
;MIKEIFKNFSQTLTSTLLHNLLDDNDHGQLSPNPTTDFLFQQQGKSAPIFSDAIGGYPYYWIQQLCKCQMVPLQRQELVTDCSEIIKRLTQRMRARIALDRILINLENNEMPLLAEGNETTSILNSSLRRSINNLTTLRSWREISFEDINKYEYIQILMNENLIDRVTTSIYECKFQSLSQDDNNKTILY
;
A
#
# COMPACT_ATOMS: atom_id res chain seq x y z
N MET A 1 20.78 13.05 3.48
CA MET A 1 20.83 11.58 3.37
C MET A 1 19.44 10.95 3.18
N ILE A 2 18.52 11.00 4.15
CA ILE A 2 17.14 10.45 3.97
C ILE A 2 16.38 11.16 2.84
N LYS A 3 16.38 12.51 2.79
CA LYS A 3 15.69 13.31 1.74
C LYS A 3 16.20 13.09 0.31
N GLU A 4 17.44 12.63 0.13
CA GLU A 4 17.99 12.37 -1.22
C GLU A 4 17.55 11.04 -1.80
N ILE A 5 17.29 10.03 -0.95
CA ILE A 5 16.74 8.74 -1.38
C ILE A 5 15.32 8.92 -1.95
N PHE A 6 14.57 9.91 -1.47
CA PHE A 6 13.17 10.14 -1.84
C PHE A 6 12.95 10.92 -3.15
N LYS A 7 13.99 11.49 -3.75
CA LYS A 7 13.82 12.45 -4.86
C LYS A 7 13.40 11.82 -6.19
N ASN A 8 13.53 10.50 -6.34
CA ASN A 8 13.25 9.77 -7.58
C ASN A 8 11.99 8.88 -7.52
N PHE A 9 11.17 9.00 -6.47
CA PHE A 9 9.96 8.19 -6.33
C PHE A 9 8.73 8.99 -6.79
N SER A 10 7.84 8.32 -7.52
CA SER A 10 6.49 8.83 -7.80
C SER A 10 5.85 9.34 -6.49
N GLN A 11 5.20 10.51 -6.54
CA GLN A 11 4.54 11.14 -5.39
C GLN A 11 3.55 10.17 -4.70
N THR A 12 2.91 9.29 -5.46
CA THR A 12 1.98 8.26 -4.95
C THR A 12 2.65 7.23 -4.04
N LEU A 13 3.95 6.98 -4.21
CA LEU A 13 4.71 5.99 -3.45
C LEU A 13 5.41 6.54 -2.21
N THR A 14 5.31 7.84 -1.91
CA THR A 14 6.07 8.47 -0.81
C THR A 14 5.23 8.86 0.40
N SER A 15 4.01 9.35 0.21
CA SER A 15 3.18 9.87 1.31
C SER A 15 2.86 8.83 2.39
N THR A 16 2.60 7.58 2.00
CA THR A 16 2.18 6.52 2.92
C THR A 16 3.31 5.65 3.46
N LEU A 17 4.59 5.93 3.13
CA LEU A 17 5.70 5.04 3.53
C LEU A 17 5.81 4.89 5.05
N LEU A 18 5.47 5.97 5.74
CA LEU A 18 5.58 6.11 7.19
C LEU A 18 4.29 5.70 7.92
N HIS A 19 3.16 5.60 7.23
CA HIS A 19 1.88 5.15 7.81
C HIS A 19 2.01 3.74 8.37
N ASN A 20 1.48 3.52 9.55
CA ASN A 20 1.37 2.20 10.17
C ASN A 20 2.71 1.46 10.36
N LEU A 21 3.83 2.18 10.53
CA LEU A 21 5.17 1.56 10.53
C LEU A 21 5.37 0.54 11.65
N LEU A 22 4.91 0.88 12.85
CA LEU A 22 5.06 0.05 14.06
C LEU A 22 3.72 -0.34 14.69
N ASP A 23 2.68 0.48 14.49
CA ASP A 23 1.32 0.23 14.95
C ASP A 23 0.40 0.31 13.73
N ASP A 24 -0.44 -0.71 13.53
CA ASP A 24 -1.33 -0.81 12.38
C ASP A 24 -2.42 0.29 12.35
N ASN A 25 -2.62 1.01 13.47
CA ASN A 25 -3.58 2.10 13.59
C ASN A 25 -2.93 3.50 13.55
N ASP A 26 -1.60 3.60 13.48
CA ASP A 26 -0.88 4.87 13.48
C ASP A 26 -0.75 5.46 12.07
N HIS A 27 -1.81 6.13 11.63
CA HIS A 27 -1.85 6.88 10.37
C HIS A 27 -1.26 8.29 10.49
N GLY A 28 -0.83 8.72 11.68
CA GLY A 28 -0.26 10.05 11.91
C GLY A 28 -1.20 11.23 11.62
N GLN A 29 -2.53 11.01 11.56
CA GLN A 29 -3.52 12.06 11.29
C GLN A 29 -4.04 12.75 12.54
N LEU A 30 -3.89 12.14 13.72
CA LEU A 30 -4.40 12.64 14.99
C LEU A 30 -3.25 13.07 15.91
N SER A 31 -3.54 13.95 16.86
CA SER A 31 -2.53 14.35 17.83
C SER A 31 -2.21 13.17 18.75
N PRO A 32 -0.94 12.78 18.89
CA PRO A 32 -0.54 11.78 19.87
C PRO A 32 -0.62 12.27 21.32
N ASN A 33 -0.83 13.58 21.55
CA ASN A 33 -0.97 14.17 22.87
C ASN A 33 -2.45 14.51 23.16
N PRO A 34 -3.12 13.81 24.10
CA PRO A 34 -4.52 14.08 24.45
C PRO A 34 -4.76 15.51 24.94
N THR A 35 -3.74 16.17 25.50
CA THR A 35 -3.83 17.56 25.94
C THR A 35 -4.07 18.50 24.76
N THR A 36 -3.48 18.20 23.60
CA THR A 36 -3.69 18.98 22.37
C THR A 36 -5.17 18.97 22.02
N ASP A 37 -5.78 17.79 21.96
CA ASP A 37 -7.19 17.63 21.60
C ASP A 37 -8.11 18.34 22.61
N PHE A 38 -7.81 18.22 23.90
CA PHE A 38 -8.55 18.91 24.96
C PHE A 38 -8.47 20.45 24.80
N LEU A 39 -7.30 21.00 24.50
CA LEU A 39 -7.13 22.45 24.32
C LEU A 39 -7.91 22.98 23.11
N PHE A 40 -7.98 22.21 22.02
CA PHE A 40 -8.83 22.57 20.87
C PHE A 40 -10.32 22.54 21.25
N GLN A 41 -10.75 21.49 21.95
CA GLN A 41 -12.14 21.37 22.42
C GLN A 41 -12.53 22.51 23.36
N GLN A 42 -11.63 22.93 24.27
CA GLN A 42 -11.86 24.06 25.17
C GLN A 42 -12.08 25.39 24.42
N GLN A 43 -11.47 25.54 23.25
CA GLN A 43 -11.65 26.69 22.36
C GLN A 43 -12.86 26.56 21.42
N GLY A 44 -13.67 25.50 21.56
CA GLY A 44 -14.79 25.20 20.67
C GLY A 44 -14.34 24.80 19.26
N LYS A 45 -13.11 24.31 19.09
CA LYS A 45 -12.53 23.89 17.81
C LYS A 45 -12.34 22.38 17.78
N SER A 46 -12.42 21.79 16.60
CA SER A 46 -11.95 20.43 16.37
C SER A 46 -10.42 20.39 16.35
N ALA A 47 -9.83 19.31 16.86
CA ALA A 47 -8.41 19.05 16.69
C ALA A 47 -8.04 19.03 15.19
N PRO A 48 -6.86 19.55 14.81
CA PRO A 48 -6.43 19.54 13.42
C PRO A 48 -6.19 18.12 12.94
N ILE A 49 -6.63 17.83 11.71
CA ILE A 49 -6.22 16.62 10.99
C ILE A 49 -4.86 16.92 10.35
N PHE A 50 -3.84 16.21 10.81
CA PHE A 50 -2.47 16.39 10.34
C PHE A 50 -2.30 15.85 8.92
N SER A 51 -1.51 16.56 8.12
CA SER A 51 -1.22 16.23 6.73
C SER A 51 0.08 16.88 6.28
N ASP A 52 0.59 16.50 5.11
CA ASP A 52 1.76 17.14 4.50
C ASP A 52 1.61 18.66 4.33
N ALA A 53 0.38 19.13 4.10
CA ALA A 53 0.09 20.56 3.97
C ALA A 53 0.11 21.30 5.32
N ILE A 54 -0.05 20.59 6.44
CA ILE A 54 -0.24 21.15 7.78
C ILE A 54 0.85 20.60 8.72
N GLY A 55 2.11 20.85 8.38
CA GLY A 55 3.24 20.56 9.26
C GLY A 55 3.68 19.09 9.34
N GLY A 56 3.10 18.21 8.52
CA GLY A 56 3.42 16.79 8.47
C GLY A 56 2.64 15.95 9.47
N TYR A 57 2.98 14.66 9.56
CA TYR A 57 2.25 13.66 10.34
C TYR A 57 2.94 13.35 11.68
N PRO A 58 2.29 13.60 12.83
CA PRO A 58 2.83 13.28 14.15
C PRO A 58 2.64 11.80 14.51
N TYR A 59 3.40 10.91 13.88
CA TYR A 59 3.36 9.48 14.21
C TYR A 59 3.81 9.18 15.64
N TYR A 60 3.15 8.23 16.30
CA TYR A 60 3.50 7.75 17.63
C TYR A 60 4.91 7.16 17.68
N TRP A 61 5.31 6.41 16.66
CA TRP A 61 6.65 5.79 16.63
C TRP A 61 7.79 6.81 16.59
N ILE A 62 7.58 7.99 16.00
CA ILE A 62 8.58 9.07 16.01
C ILE A 62 8.74 9.60 17.44
N GLN A 63 7.66 9.69 18.20
CA GLN A 63 7.73 10.11 19.60
C GLN A 63 8.51 9.13 20.46
N GLN A 64 8.31 7.82 20.23
CA GLN A 64 9.06 6.76 20.90
C GLN A 64 10.56 6.87 20.61
N LEU A 65 10.94 7.11 19.34
CA LEU A 65 12.33 7.37 18.95
C LEU A 65 12.93 8.58 19.67
N CYS A 66 12.17 9.68 19.74
CA CYS A 66 12.62 10.91 20.39
C CYS A 66 12.58 10.84 21.92
N LYS A 67 12.06 9.73 22.50
CA LYS A 67 11.79 9.58 23.94
C LYS A 67 10.86 10.68 24.48
N CYS A 68 10.03 11.25 23.62
CA CYS A 68 9.02 12.25 23.97
C CYS A 68 7.72 11.52 24.29
N GLN A 69 7.63 10.90 25.47
CA GLN A 69 6.45 10.09 25.81
C GLN A 69 5.26 10.99 26.19
N MET A 70 4.37 11.22 25.24
CA MET A 70 3.10 11.90 25.45
C MET A 70 2.05 10.84 25.80
N VAL A 71 1.97 10.48 27.10
CA VAL A 71 0.96 9.60 27.75
C VAL A 71 0.43 8.40 26.92
N PRO A 72 0.87 7.16 27.16
CA PRO A 72 0.31 6.00 26.48
C PRO A 72 -1.10 5.69 27.02
N LEU A 73 -2.14 5.71 26.17
CA LEU A 73 -3.47 5.19 26.54
C LEU A 73 -3.44 3.66 26.76
N GLN A 74 -2.50 2.95 26.14
CA GLN A 74 -2.24 1.53 26.37
C GLN A 74 -0.73 1.31 26.41
N ARG A 75 -0.24 0.53 27.39
CA ARG A 75 1.18 0.19 27.56
C ARG A 75 1.68 -0.62 26.35
N GLN A 76 1.97 0.02 25.24
CA GLN A 76 2.83 -0.55 24.21
C GLN A 76 4.27 -0.42 24.71
N GLU A 77 5.01 -1.54 24.67
CA GLU A 77 6.44 -1.55 24.96
C GLU A 77 7.13 -0.51 24.08
N LEU A 78 7.90 0.39 24.71
CA LEU A 78 8.67 1.38 23.98
C LEU A 78 9.54 0.68 22.95
N VAL A 79 9.38 1.04 21.67
CA VAL A 79 10.36 0.68 20.65
C VAL A 79 11.64 1.40 21.00
N THR A 80 12.51 0.69 21.70
CA THR A 80 13.80 1.19 22.22
C THR A 80 14.92 1.04 21.20
N ASP A 81 14.69 0.26 20.14
CA ASP A 81 15.71 -0.06 19.15
C ASP A 81 15.41 0.56 17.77
N CYS A 82 16.22 1.55 17.40
CA CYS A 82 16.24 2.15 16.06
C CYS A 82 16.47 1.11 14.95
N SER A 83 17.09 -0.03 15.27
CA SER A 83 17.39 -1.08 14.29
C SER A 83 16.13 -1.67 13.67
N GLU A 84 15.07 -1.88 14.47
CA GLU A 84 13.80 -2.45 13.99
C GLU A 84 13.08 -1.47 13.07
N ILE A 85 13.11 -0.18 13.40
CA ILE A 85 12.54 0.88 12.56
C ILE A 85 13.27 0.96 11.22
N ILE A 86 14.60 0.96 11.22
CA ILE A 86 15.40 0.98 10.00
C ILE A 86 15.15 -0.28 9.17
N LYS A 87 15.05 -1.45 9.81
CA LYS A 87 14.76 -2.73 9.15
C LYS A 87 13.39 -2.68 8.46
N ARG A 88 12.33 -2.25 9.14
CA ARG A 88 10.99 -2.13 8.57
C ARG A 88 10.92 -1.10 7.45
N LEU A 89 11.55 0.05 7.61
CA LEU A 89 11.67 1.06 6.55
C LEU A 89 12.37 0.48 5.32
N THR A 90 13.47 -0.24 5.52
CA THR A 90 14.22 -0.87 4.43
C THR A 90 13.38 -1.92 3.72
N GLN A 91 12.66 -2.77 4.46
CA GLN A 91 11.76 -3.76 3.90
C GLN A 91 10.64 -3.11 3.08
N ARG A 92 10.00 -2.06 3.61
CA ARG A 92 8.94 -1.32 2.91
C ARG A 92 9.44 -0.62 1.66
N MET A 93 10.61 0.00 1.72
CA MET A 93 11.22 0.62 0.52
C MET A 93 11.47 -0.43 -0.56
N ARG A 94 12.05 -1.59 -0.21
CA ARG A 94 12.26 -2.68 -1.15
C ARG A 94 10.95 -3.21 -1.73
N ALA A 95 9.93 -3.40 -0.89
CA ALA A 95 8.61 -3.84 -1.33
C ALA A 95 7.96 -2.84 -2.29
N ARG A 96 8.06 -1.53 -2.01
CA ARG A 96 7.55 -0.48 -2.90
C ARG A 96 8.29 -0.41 -4.23
N ILE A 97 9.61 -0.53 -4.23
CA ILE A 97 10.40 -0.59 -5.47
C ILE A 97 10.00 -1.81 -6.31
N ALA A 98 9.79 -2.97 -5.65
CA ALA A 98 9.32 -4.17 -6.35
C ALA A 98 7.90 -3.99 -6.90
N LEU A 99 7.00 -3.41 -6.10
CA LEU A 99 5.62 -3.13 -6.50
C LEU A 99 5.56 -2.15 -7.66
N ASP A 100 6.34 -1.07 -7.64
CA ASP A 100 6.41 -0.08 -8.73
C ASP A 100 6.77 -0.75 -10.06
N ARG A 101 7.78 -1.63 -10.06
CA ARG A 101 8.15 -2.41 -11.26
C ARG A 101 7.03 -3.34 -11.73
N ILE A 102 6.34 -3.99 -10.78
CA ILE A 102 5.18 -4.84 -11.08
C ILE A 102 4.05 -4.03 -11.71
N LEU A 103 3.74 -2.86 -11.15
CA LEU A 103 2.68 -1.98 -11.63
C LEU A 103 3.00 -1.46 -13.04
N ILE A 104 4.23 -1.03 -13.30
CA ILE A 104 4.67 -0.60 -14.65
C ILE A 104 4.47 -1.73 -15.68
N ASN A 105 4.81 -2.97 -15.33
CA ASN A 105 4.58 -4.10 -16.25
C ASN A 105 3.08 -4.32 -16.50
N LEU A 106 2.26 -4.29 -15.44
CA LEU A 106 0.82 -4.47 -15.54
C LEU A 106 0.14 -3.36 -16.35
N GLU A 107 0.61 -2.11 -16.24
CA GLU A 107 0.14 -0.97 -17.06
C GLU A 107 0.46 -1.17 -18.55
N ASN A 108 1.58 -1.84 -18.86
CA ASN A 108 1.93 -2.26 -20.22
C ASN A 108 1.18 -3.52 -20.68
N ASN A 109 0.22 -4.02 -19.89
CA ASN A 109 -0.48 -5.29 -20.10
C ASN A 109 0.45 -6.52 -20.11
N GLU A 110 1.62 -6.40 -19.49
CA GLU A 110 2.58 -7.48 -19.34
C GLU A 110 2.47 -8.10 -17.95
N MET A 111 2.34 -9.42 -17.88
CA MET A 111 2.32 -10.09 -16.59
C MET A 111 3.74 -10.13 -15.99
N PRO A 112 3.96 -9.54 -14.81
CA PRO A 112 5.27 -9.55 -14.18
C PRO A 112 5.61 -10.97 -13.74
N LEU A 113 6.79 -11.43 -14.16
CA LEU A 113 7.31 -12.73 -13.76
C LEU A 113 8.05 -12.61 -12.43
N LEU A 114 8.04 -13.70 -11.66
CA LEU A 114 8.80 -13.78 -10.43
C LEU A 114 10.29 -13.62 -10.73
N ALA A 115 11.01 -12.91 -9.87
CA ALA A 115 12.46 -12.77 -10.02
C ALA A 115 13.12 -14.15 -10.07
N GLU A 116 13.88 -14.41 -11.13
CA GLU A 116 14.59 -15.68 -11.30
C GLU A 116 15.65 -15.81 -10.21
N GLY A 117 15.54 -16.84 -9.37
CA GLY A 117 16.48 -17.04 -8.27
C GLY A 117 16.56 -18.45 -7.70
N ASN A 118 15.60 -19.32 -8.03
CA ASN A 118 15.62 -20.73 -7.67
C ASN A 118 14.83 -21.58 -8.68
N GLU A 119 15.01 -22.89 -8.65
CA GLU A 119 14.34 -23.83 -9.56
C GLU A 119 12.80 -23.71 -9.48
N THR A 120 12.26 -23.48 -8.28
CA THR A 120 10.82 -23.30 -8.03
C THR A 120 10.24 -22.07 -8.75
N THR A 121 10.93 -20.92 -8.70
CA THR A 121 10.51 -19.68 -9.38
C THR A 121 10.56 -19.84 -10.89
N SER A 122 11.55 -20.58 -11.43
CA SER A 122 11.62 -20.92 -12.85
C SER A 122 10.44 -21.78 -13.30
N ILE A 123 10.10 -22.82 -12.54
CA ILE A 123 8.94 -23.69 -12.81
C ILE A 123 7.63 -22.89 -12.78
N LEU A 124 7.45 -22.05 -11.77
CA LEU A 124 6.27 -21.18 -11.65
C LEU A 124 6.17 -20.19 -12.80
N ASN A 125 7.26 -19.52 -13.16
CA ASN A 125 7.31 -18.61 -14.31
C ASN A 125 6.98 -19.32 -15.63
N SER A 126 7.50 -20.53 -15.85
CA SER A 126 7.19 -21.31 -17.05
C SER A 126 5.70 -21.71 -17.11
N SER A 127 5.11 -22.05 -15.96
CA SER A 127 3.69 -22.41 -15.84
C SER A 127 2.77 -21.21 -16.04
N LEU A 128 3.14 -20.05 -15.48
CA LEU A 128 2.45 -18.77 -15.68
C LEU A 128 2.50 -18.38 -17.15
N ARG A 129 3.69 -18.37 -17.78
CA ARG A 129 3.85 -18.07 -19.21
C ARG A 129 3.00 -18.99 -20.09
N ARG A 130 2.99 -20.30 -19.82
CA ARG A 130 2.18 -21.26 -20.58
C ARG A 130 0.69 -20.99 -20.43
N SER A 131 0.22 -20.69 -19.22
CA SER A 131 -1.21 -20.45 -18.95
C SER A 131 -1.69 -19.14 -19.56
N ILE A 132 -0.90 -18.06 -19.43
CA ILE A 132 -1.20 -16.74 -20.00
C ILE A 132 -1.22 -16.80 -21.52
N ASN A 133 -0.21 -17.42 -22.14
CA ASN A 133 -0.12 -17.47 -23.60
C ASN A 133 -1.17 -18.38 -24.26
N ASN A 134 -1.72 -19.36 -23.52
CA ASN A 134 -2.62 -20.35 -24.11
C ASN A 134 -4.11 -20.05 -23.90
N LEU A 135 -4.50 -19.33 -22.85
CA LEU A 135 -5.92 -19.25 -22.46
C LEU A 135 -6.40 -17.86 -22.03
N THR A 136 -5.54 -16.97 -21.53
CA THR A 136 -5.98 -15.67 -21.01
C THR A 136 -4.91 -14.60 -21.11
N THR A 137 -5.23 -13.46 -21.72
CA THR A 137 -4.36 -12.28 -21.73
C THR A 137 -4.83 -11.22 -20.72
N LEU A 138 -3.87 -10.51 -20.10
CA LEU A 138 -4.18 -9.32 -19.32
C LEU A 138 -4.68 -8.22 -20.27
N ARG A 139 -5.90 -7.74 -20.06
CA ARG A 139 -6.53 -6.74 -20.93
C ARG A 139 -6.43 -5.32 -20.37
N SER A 140 -6.56 -5.19 -19.05
CA SER A 140 -6.46 -3.91 -18.39
C SER A 140 -6.08 -4.05 -16.93
N TRP A 141 -5.21 -3.17 -16.49
CA TRP A 141 -4.90 -2.90 -15.10
C TRP A 141 -5.13 -1.42 -14.83
N ARG A 142 -5.96 -1.08 -13.83
CA ARG A 142 -6.18 0.32 -13.46
C ARG A 142 -6.50 0.48 -11.99
N GLU A 143 -6.08 1.58 -11.40
CA GLU A 143 -6.55 2.01 -10.08
C GLU A 143 -8.02 2.43 -10.17
N ILE A 144 -8.81 2.09 -9.16
CA ILE A 144 -10.22 2.46 -9.04
C ILE A 144 -10.49 3.18 -7.73
N SER A 145 -11.44 4.12 -7.76
CA SER A 145 -11.84 4.86 -6.57
C SER A 145 -12.71 4.02 -5.64
N PHE A 146 -12.75 4.40 -4.36
CA PHE A 146 -13.70 3.83 -3.39
C PHE A 146 -15.17 4.09 -3.77
N GLU A 147 -15.46 5.12 -4.54
CA GLU A 147 -16.82 5.39 -5.02
C GLU A 147 -17.23 4.39 -6.11
N ASP A 148 -16.29 4.07 -7.00
CA ASP A 148 -16.51 3.08 -8.06
C ASP A 148 -16.59 1.67 -7.52
N ILE A 149 -15.82 1.36 -6.47
CA ILE A 149 -15.77 0.00 -5.95
C ILE A 149 -17.04 -0.43 -5.23
N ASN A 150 -17.77 0.53 -4.64
CA ASN A 150 -19.04 0.27 -3.98
C ASN A 150 -20.11 -0.28 -4.94
N LYS A 151 -19.91 -0.15 -6.25
CA LYS A 151 -20.78 -0.72 -7.28
C LYS A 151 -20.71 -2.26 -7.34
N TYR A 152 -19.67 -2.86 -6.74
CA TYR A 152 -19.47 -4.30 -6.73
C TYR A 152 -20.01 -4.95 -5.45
N GLU A 153 -21.02 -5.81 -5.58
CA GLU A 153 -21.69 -6.45 -4.45
C GLU A 153 -20.74 -7.31 -3.60
N TYR A 154 -19.80 -8.02 -4.25
CA TYR A 154 -18.82 -8.85 -3.55
C TYR A 154 -17.83 -8.07 -2.68
N ILE A 155 -17.66 -6.76 -2.90
CA ILE A 155 -16.76 -5.92 -2.11
C ILE A 155 -17.43 -5.42 -0.83
N GLN A 156 -18.76 -5.44 -0.76
CA GLN A 156 -19.50 -5.05 0.45
C GLN A 156 -19.13 -5.96 1.64
N ILE A 157 -18.79 -7.23 1.40
CA ILE A 157 -18.32 -8.15 2.45
C ILE A 157 -16.99 -7.65 3.04
N LEU A 158 -16.03 -7.29 2.18
CA LEU A 158 -14.71 -6.79 2.61
C LEU A 158 -14.83 -5.45 3.37
N MET A 159 -15.77 -4.60 2.97
CA MET A 159 -16.07 -3.34 3.65
C MET A 159 -16.69 -3.58 5.03
N ASN A 160 -17.66 -4.51 5.13
CA ASN A 160 -18.35 -4.84 6.38
C ASN A 160 -17.41 -5.48 7.41
N GLU A 161 -16.41 -6.24 6.94
CA GLU A 161 -15.39 -6.85 7.80
C GLU A 161 -14.25 -5.90 8.19
N ASN A 162 -14.30 -4.63 7.79
CA ASN A 162 -13.26 -3.62 8.02
C ASN A 162 -11.87 -4.05 7.52
N LEU A 163 -11.80 -4.86 6.45
CA LEU A 163 -10.54 -5.30 5.85
C LEU A 163 -9.93 -4.27 4.90
N ILE A 164 -10.65 -3.17 4.64
CA ILE A 164 -10.24 -2.12 3.73
C ILE A 164 -10.24 -0.79 4.49
N ASP A 165 -9.06 -0.20 4.64
CA ASP A 165 -8.91 1.16 5.14
C ASP A 165 -8.94 2.16 3.98
N ARG A 166 -9.87 3.12 4.05
CA ARG A 166 -10.05 4.17 3.04
C ARG A 166 -8.86 5.12 2.90
N VAL A 167 -8.01 5.21 3.94
CA VAL A 167 -6.87 6.14 3.95
C VAL A 167 -5.64 5.50 3.33
N THR A 168 -5.40 4.21 3.58
CA THR A 168 -4.14 3.56 3.19
C THR A 168 -4.27 2.53 2.07
N THR A 169 -5.49 2.05 1.77
CA THR A 169 -5.69 0.98 0.79
C THR A 169 -5.85 1.55 -0.61
N SER A 170 -4.90 1.27 -1.50
CA SER A 170 -5.09 1.45 -2.95
C SER A 170 -5.80 0.24 -3.53
N ILE A 171 -6.77 0.47 -4.42
CA ILE A 171 -7.56 -0.60 -5.00
C ILE A 171 -7.43 -0.61 -6.52
N TYR A 172 -7.21 -1.80 -7.08
CA TYR A 172 -6.97 -2.00 -8.49
C TYR A 172 -8.00 -2.95 -9.09
N GLU A 173 -8.47 -2.61 -10.28
CA GLU A 173 -9.27 -3.48 -11.13
C GLU A 173 -8.36 -4.15 -12.18
N CYS A 174 -8.39 -5.47 -12.21
CA CYS A 174 -7.68 -6.28 -13.19
C CYS A 174 -8.69 -7.05 -14.04
N LYS A 175 -8.59 -6.91 -15.37
CA LYS A 175 -9.44 -7.65 -16.32
C LYS A 175 -8.61 -8.57 -17.18
N PHE A 176 -9.00 -9.83 -17.20
CA PHE A 176 -8.47 -10.85 -18.08
C PHE A 176 -9.42 -11.07 -19.26
N GLN A 177 -8.86 -11.37 -20.41
CA GLN A 177 -9.60 -11.74 -21.60
C GLN A 177 -9.25 -13.17 -21.99
N SER A 178 -10.25 -14.03 -22.16
CA SER A 178 -10.04 -15.40 -22.59
C SER A 178 -9.64 -15.44 -24.07
N LEU A 179 -8.62 -16.22 -24.39
CA LEU A 179 -8.25 -16.55 -25.76
C LEU A 179 -8.97 -17.85 -26.12
N SER A 180 -9.85 -17.81 -27.12
CA SER A 180 -10.40 -19.04 -27.72
C SER A 180 -9.68 -19.33 -29.01
N GLN A 181 -9.25 -20.58 -29.21
CA GLN A 181 -8.73 -21.03 -30.49
C GLN A 181 -9.91 -21.51 -31.35
N ASP A 182 -10.02 -20.98 -32.56
CA ASP A 182 -10.94 -21.49 -33.57
C ASP A 182 -10.45 -22.85 -34.11
N ASP A 183 -11.31 -23.62 -34.78
CA ASP A 183 -11.00 -24.95 -35.35
C ASP A 183 -9.79 -24.94 -36.32
N ASN A 184 -9.39 -23.74 -36.78
CA ASN A 184 -8.23 -23.49 -37.65
C ASN A 184 -6.96 -23.00 -36.90
N ASN A 185 -6.88 -23.17 -35.57
CA ASN A 185 -5.77 -22.67 -34.73
C ASN A 185 -5.55 -21.14 -34.82
N LYS A 186 -6.56 -20.38 -35.25
CA LYS A 186 -6.51 -18.92 -35.18
C LYS A 186 -7.02 -18.46 -33.82
N THR A 187 -6.22 -17.65 -33.14
CA THR A 187 -6.60 -17.02 -31.88
C THR A 187 -7.66 -15.96 -32.14
N ILE A 188 -8.87 -16.16 -31.62
CA ILE A 188 -9.94 -15.16 -31.65
C ILE A 188 -10.00 -14.47 -30.29
N LEU A 189 -10.07 -13.14 -30.32
CA LEU A 189 -10.24 -12.28 -29.15
C LEU A 189 -11.75 -12.04 -28.92
N TYR A 190 -12.29 -12.45 -27.76
CA TYR A 190 -13.68 -12.19 -27.34
C TYR A 190 -13.76 -11.22 -26.17
#